data_AF-A0AAW0V9D7-F1
#
_entry.id   AF-A0AAW0V9D7-F1
#
_cell.length_a   1.000
_cell.length_b   1.000
_cell.length_c   1.000
_cell.angle_alpha   90.00
_cell.angle_beta   90.00
_cell.angle_gamma   90.00
#
_symmetry.space_group_name_H-M   'P 1'
#
loop_
_entity.id
_entity.type
_entity.pdbx_description
1 polymer ?
#
loop_
_entity_poly.entity_id
_entity_poly.type
_entity_poly.pdbx_seq_one_letter_code
_entity_poly.pdbx_strand_id
1 'polypeptide(L)'
;MDSPEIDYGPEVFETSDVESEPGITRVEEPNESIARDPLASAQDAAANYETSVISDELTLVDFSGNVSRKLANSGYNVQRLYESRQQKMSRIAFELEELEKDGKSSEITELGKVLEKLRKSESQEGGIELAVGELFQNIDAALKKPTTESESKKPDEVLQLEKRIAELEQLVGTAEEPPTSLRNAINNATRRVSVLYDHEFELDKVKEEIRSLSKEMENFATAKRVAQVASGSDEPVALQVDFEHKVAALYDRLPEFDKVNSTVPLMLNRLKSLHHVHSESGHAVECVSALDKMLSEMSLDMKKWDEAIDKVDKSITQQQAAFESNAVVFDKKMDALLERIKKQEAARR
;
A
#
# COMPACT_ATOMS: atom_id res chain seq x y z
N MET A 1 -39.58 18.14 -20.08
CA MET A 1 -38.54 19.09 -20.51
C MET A 1 -39.18 20.42 -20.94
N ASP A 2 -40.22 20.88 -20.24
CA ASP A 2 -40.82 22.21 -20.48
C ASP A 2 -41.33 22.70 -19.14
N SER A 3 -40.44 23.32 -18.36
CA SER A 3 -40.81 24.15 -17.23
C SER A 3 -40.73 25.60 -17.70
N PRO A 4 -41.79 26.42 -17.58
CA PRO A 4 -41.88 27.76 -18.18
C PRO A 4 -41.01 28.84 -17.49
N GLU A 5 -40.06 28.44 -16.66
CA GLU A 5 -39.35 29.32 -15.72
C GLU A 5 -37.83 29.06 -15.74
N ILE A 6 -37.28 28.69 -16.90
CA ILE A 6 -35.83 28.57 -17.09
C ILE A 6 -35.30 29.96 -17.45
N ASP A 7 -34.57 30.57 -16.50
CA ASP A 7 -33.79 31.78 -16.74
C ASP A 7 -32.57 31.44 -17.60
N TYR A 8 -32.38 32.17 -18.70
CA TYR A 8 -31.26 32.02 -19.64
C TYR A 8 -30.12 33.00 -19.34
N GLY A 9 -30.12 33.62 -18.15
CA GLY A 9 -28.99 34.39 -17.66
C GLY A 9 -27.70 33.57 -17.57
N PRO A 10 -26.53 34.23 -17.50
CA PRO A 10 -25.27 33.52 -17.29
C PRO A 10 -25.33 32.73 -15.98
N GLU A 11 -24.94 31.45 -16.03
CA GLU A 11 -25.04 30.53 -14.90
C GLU A 11 -24.14 30.92 -13.72
N VAL A 12 -23.08 31.69 -13.99
CA VAL A 12 -22.07 32.11 -13.00
C VAL A 12 -21.82 33.62 -13.13
N PHE A 13 -22.03 34.35 -12.04
CA PHE A 13 -21.65 35.76 -11.90
C PHE A 13 -20.46 35.85 -10.95
N GLU A 14 -19.26 35.82 -11.52
CA GLU A 14 -18.00 35.89 -10.77
C GLU A 14 -17.30 37.25 -10.94
N THR A 15 -16.55 37.64 -9.91
CA THR A 15 -15.62 38.77 -10.00
C THR A 15 -14.43 38.34 -10.85
N SER A 16 -13.91 39.25 -11.70
CA SER A 16 -12.71 38.98 -12.51
C SER A 16 -11.62 38.29 -11.70
N ASP A 17 -11.13 37.15 -12.17
CA ASP A 17 -10.00 36.45 -11.58
C ASP A 17 -8.80 37.40 -11.56
N VAL A 18 -8.51 37.96 -10.39
CA VAL A 18 -7.26 38.67 -10.13
C VAL A 18 -6.33 37.62 -9.55
N GLU A 19 -5.27 37.28 -10.28
CA GLU A 19 -4.20 36.41 -9.81
C GLU A 19 -3.68 36.95 -8.47
N SER A 20 -4.09 36.30 -7.38
CA SER A 20 -3.51 36.57 -6.07
C SER A 20 -2.13 35.89 -6.06
N GLU A 21 -1.09 36.71 -6.27
CA GLU A 21 0.35 36.42 -6.14
C GLU A 21 0.67 34.95 -5.78
N PRO A 22 0.87 34.07 -6.78
CA PRO A 22 1.27 32.70 -6.50
C PRO A 22 2.72 32.69 -6.03
N GLY A 23 2.97 32.07 -4.88
CA GLY A 23 4.28 31.50 -4.58
C GLY A 23 5.33 32.46 -4.00
N ILE A 24 5.00 33.24 -2.97
CA ILE A 24 6.06 33.72 -2.07
C ILE A 24 6.54 32.51 -1.26
N THR A 25 7.55 31.81 -1.79
CA THR A 25 8.43 31.00 -0.96
C THR A 25 9.00 31.95 0.09
N ARG A 26 8.49 31.85 1.32
CA ARG A 26 8.97 32.66 2.44
C ARG A 26 10.39 32.20 2.74
N VAL A 27 11.37 32.81 2.07
CA VAL A 27 12.78 32.63 2.39
C VAL A 27 12.97 33.28 3.75
N GLU A 28 12.97 32.46 4.80
CA GLU A 28 13.30 32.93 6.14
C GLU A 28 14.74 33.41 6.14
N GLU A 29 14.93 34.73 6.25
CA GLU A 29 16.25 35.35 6.33
C GLU A 29 17.11 34.68 7.42
N PRO A 30 18.38 34.39 7.13
CA PRO A 30 19.26 33.76 8.10
C PRO A 30 19.45 34.69 9.31
N ASN A 31 19.01 34.23 10.48
CA ASN A 31 19.16 34.96 11.74
C ASN A 31 20.42 34.47 12.45
N GLU A 32 21.37 35.37 12.73
CA GLU A 32 22.62 35.06 13.43
C GLU A 32 22.40 34.51 14.86
N SER A 33 21.21 34.72 15.43
CA SER A 33 20.83 34.17 16.75
C SER A 33 20.28 32.74 16.69
N ILE A 34 20.06 32.18 15.50
CA ILE A 34 19.49 30.84 15.32
C ILE A 34 20.53 29.95 14.64
N ALA A 35 21.12 29.03 15.41
CA ALA A 35 21.93 27.97 14.83
C ALA A 35 21.03 27.01 14.04
N ARG A 36 21.19 26.98 12.72
CA ARG A 36 20.51 26.04 11.81
C ARG A 36 21.48 24.91 11.47
N ASP A 37 21.81 24.10 12.47
CA ASP A 37 22.60 22.90 12.22
C ASP A 37 21.73 21.91 11.42
N PRO A 38 22.17 21.46 10.23
CA PRO A 38 21.42 20.48 9.47
C PRO A 38 21.35 19.20 10.30
N LEU A 39 20.14 18.66 10.46
CA LEU A 39 19.99 17.33 11.03
C LEU A 39 20.85 16.37 10.20
N ALA A 40 21.61 15.52 10.89
CA ALA A 40 22.32 14.45 10.23
C ALA A 40 21.34 13.63 9.38
N SER A 41 21.79 13.14 8.22
CA SER A 41 20.97 12.27 7.37
C SER A 41 20.41 11.12 8.21
N ALA A 42 19.18 10.69 7.93
CA ALA A 42 18.55 9.59 8.65
C ALA A 42 19.46 8.35 8.70
N GLN A 43 20.26 8.13 7.65
CA GLN A 43 21.24 7.05 7.59
C GLN A 43 22.42 7.24 8.54
N ASP A 44 22.95 8.46 8.67
CA ASP A 44 24.06 8.78 9.58
C ASP A 44 23.59 8.74 11.04
N ALA A 45 22.39 9.23 11.31
CA ALA A 45 21.76 9.11 12.63
C ALA A 45 21.51 7.64 12.98
N ALA A 46 20.98 6.84 12.04
CA ALA A 46 20.80 5.41 12.24
C ALA A 46 22.13 4.72 12.56
N ALA A 47 23.19 4.95 11.78
CA ALA A 47 24.51 4.37 12.05
C ALA A 47 25.09 4.77 13.42
N ASN A 48 24.89 6.02 13.84
CA ASN A 48 25.37 6.52 15.12
C ASN A 48 24.65 5.89 16.34
N TYR A 49 23.37 5.54 16.18
CA TYR A 49 22.53 5.04 17.27
C TYR A 49 22.17 3.55 17.16
N GLU A 50 22.50 2.87 16.06
CA GLU A 50 22.23 1.44 15.83
C GLU A 50 22.80 0.55 16.95
N THR A 51 23.97 0.91 17.46
CA THR A 51 24.64 0.17 18.54
C THR A 51 24.21 0.62 19.94
N SER A 52 23.46 1.71 20.05
CA SER A 52 22.99 2.23 21.33
C SER A 52 21.61 1.65 21.66
N VAL A 53 21.54 0.89 22.75
CA VAL A 53 20.27 0.32 23.23
C VAL A 53 19.98 0.86 24.63
N ILE A 54 18.73 1.28 24.83
CA ILE A 54 18.23 1.72 26.13
C ILE A 54 18.02 0.46 26.98
N SER A 55 18.71 0.39 28.11
CA SER A 55 18.94 -0.87 28.84
C SER A 55 17.78 -1.38 29.70
N ASP A 56 16.65 -0.69 29.75
CA ASP A 56 15.59 -1.06 30.69
C ASP A 56 14.30 -1.53 30.02
N GLU A 57 14.02 -2.80 30.26
CA GLU A 57 12.74 -3.47 30.12
C GLU A 57 11.81 -2.95 31.24
N LEU A 58 10.87 -2.06 30.88
CA LEU A 58 9.69 -1.71 31.68
C LEU A 58 9.86 -1.08 33.09
N THR A 59 11.06 -0.79 33.58
CA THR A 59 11.24 -0.10 34.87
C THR A 59 11.08 1.42 34.70
N LEU A 60 9.98 1.95 35.23
CA LEU A 60 9.68 3.37 35.31
C LEU A 60 10.91 4.14 35.83
N VAL A 61 11.46 5.04 35.00
CA VAL A 61 12.52 5.96 35.42
C VAL A 61 12.00 6.77 36.61
N ASP A 62 12.69 6.68 37.74
CA ASP A 62 12.28 7.33 38.97
C ASP A 62 12.62 8.83 38.94
N PHE A 63 11.63 9.67 38.64
CA PHE A 63 11.74 11.13 38.70
C PHE A 63 11.44 11.72 40.09
N SER A 64 11.25 10.89 41.14
CA SER A 64 10.87 11.36 42.48
C SER A 64 11.98 12.11 43.23
N GLY A 65 13.15 12.32 42.62
CA GLY A 65 14.22 13.15 43.16
C GLY A 65 14.90 12.57 44.40
N ASN A 66 14.77 11.27 44.65
CA ASN A 66 15.36 10.62 45.82
C ASN A 66 16.89 10.54 45.70
N VAL A 67 17.58 11.45 46.40
CA VAL A 67 19.05 11.64 46.42
C VAL A 67 19.81 10.45 47.03
N SER A 68 19.11 9.44 47.56
CA SER A 68 19.70 8.25 48.20
C SER A 68 20.31 7.27 47.18
N ARG A 69 19.84 7.29 45.93
CA ARG A 69 20.48 6.55 44.83
C ARG A 69 21.45 7.51 44.13
N LYS A 70 22.71 7.08 43.97
CA LYS A 70 23.83 7.86 43.38
C LYS A 70 23.32 8.85 42.33
N LEU A 71 23.63 10.14 42.53
CA LEU A 71 23.29 11.30 41.68
C LEU A 71 23.56 11.12 40.16
N ALA A 72 24.26 10.05 39.76
CA ALA A 72 24.62 9.75 38.38
C ALA A 72 23.57 8.93 37.59
N ASN A 73 22.52 8.38 38.23
CA ASN A 73 21.59 7.44 37.57
C ASN A 73 20.16 8.00 37.38
N SER A 74 19.99 9.32 37.35
CA SER A 74 18.68 9.91 37.04
C SER A 74 18.46 9.95 35.52
N GLY A 75 17.84 8.91 34.96
CA GLY A 75 17.49 8.85 33.54
C GLY A 75 17.55 7.44 32.96
N TYR A 76 17.21 7.32 31.68
CA TYR A 76 17.40 6.09 30.93
C TYR A 76 18.89 5.78 30.78
N ASN A 77 19.30 4.55 31.12
CA ASN A 77 20.67 4.11 30.90
C ASN A 77 20.85 3.71 29.42
N VAL A 78 21.83 4.32 28.75
CA VAL A 78 22.19 3.99 27.37
C VAL A 78 23.44 3.14 27.41
N GLN A 79 23.32 1.88 26.99
CA GLN A 79 24.47 1.00 26.83
C GLN A 79 24.77 0.84 25.34
N ARG A 80 26.05 0.95 24.98
CA ARG A 80 26.51 0.52 23.67
C ARG A 80 26.66 -0.99 23.71
N LEU A 81 25.80 -1.70 23.00
CA LEU A 81 25.93 -3.13 22.87
C LEU A 81 27.14 -3.40 21.97
N TYR A 82 28.17 -4.01 22.55
CA TYR A 82 29.18 -4.68 21.77
C TYR A 82 28.54 -5.94 21.16
N GLU A 83 28.78 -6.16 19.87
CA GLU A 83 28.34 -7.33 19.12
C GLU A 83 28.30 -8.61 19.97
N SER A 84 27.14 -9.27 20.00
CA SER A 84 27.01 -10.60 20.61
C SER A 84 28.04 -11.55 19.98
N ARG A 85 28.51 -12.55 20.73
CA ARG A 85 29.47 -13.55 20.21
C ARG A 85 29.00 -14.13 18.89
N GLN A 86 27.70 -14.43 18.76
CA GLN A 86 27.13 -14.97 17.52
C GLN A 86 27.15 -13.96 16.36
N GLN A 87 26.84 -12.69 16.64
CA GLN A 87 26.83 -11.60 15.65
C GLN A 87 28.24 -11.24 15.19
N LYS A 88 29.22 -11.28 16.11
CA LYS A 88 30.64 -11.16 15.82
C LYS A 88 31.12 -12.30 14.92
N MET A 89 30.68 -13.54 15.20
CA MET A 89 31.04 -14.70 14.40
C MET A 89 30.44 -14.66 12.99
N SER A 90 29.21 -14.14 12.82
CA SER A 90 28.63 -13.95 11.48
C SER A 90 29.32 -12.84 10.70
N ARG A 91 29.70 -11.74 11.35
CA ARG A 91 30.48 -10.67 10.71
C ARG A 91 31.85 -11.17 10.27
N ILE A 92 32.59 -11.86 11.14
CA ILE A 92 33.89 -12.46 10.80
C ILE A 92 33.74 -13.48 9.67
N ALA A 93 32.67 -14.29 9.66
CA ALA A 93 32.42 -15.22 8.56
C ALA A 93 32.21 -14.50 7.23
N PHE A 94 31.47 -13.39 7.22
CA PHE A 94 31.24 -12.59 6.02
C PHE A 94 32.51 -11.87 5.55
N GLU A 95 33.27 -11.26 6.48
CA GLU A 95 34.56 -10.63 6.18
C GLU A 95 35.56 -11.66 5.61
N LEU A 96 35.56 -12.92 6.08
CA LEU A 96 36.37 -13.99 5.50
C LEU A 96 35.91 -14.42 4.10
N GLU A 97 34.60 -14.40 3.84
CA GLU A 97 34.05 -14.70 2.51
C GLU A 97 34.39 -13.58 1.50
N GLU A 98 34.38 -12.32 1.94
CA GLU A 98 34.82 -11.16 1.16
C GLU A 98 36.33 -11.25 0.85
N LEU A 99 37.15 -11.57 1.86
CA LEU A 99 38.60 -11.78 1.68
C LEU A 99 38.94 -13.02 0.84
N GLU A 100 38.09 -14.05 0.85
CA GLU A 100 38.22 -15.20 -0.06
C GLU A 100 38.01 -14.79 -1.52
N LYS A 101 37.04 -13.90 -1.79
CA LYS A 101 36.76 -13.36 -3.13
C LYS A 101 37.88 -12.45 -3.65
N ASP A 102 38.58 -11.75 -2.77
CA ASP A 102 39.69 -10.84 -3.11
C ASP A 102 41.05 -11.52 -3.36
N GLY A 103 41.18 -12.83 -3.08
CA GLY A 103 42.24 -13.67 -3.61
C GLY A 103 43.29 -14.18 -2.61
N LYS A 104 43.13 -15.46 -2.26
CA LYS A 104 44.09 -16.43 -1.64
C LYS A 104 44.86 -15.99 -0.39
N SER A 105 44.48 -16.60 0.74
CA SER A 105 45.45 -17.10 1.70
C SER A 105 45.04 -18.49 2.19
N SER A 106 45.98 -19.44 2.21
CA SER A 106 45.79 -20.73 2.90
C SER A 106 45.36 -20.53 4.35
N GLU A 107 45.78 -19.41 4.94
CA GLU A 107 45.44 -18.94 6.27
C GLU A 107 43.93 -18.70 6.45
N ILE A 108 43.21 -18.15 5.45
CA ILE A 108 41.74 -17.97 5.50
C ILE A 108 41.03 -19.33 5.55
N THR A 109 41.52 -20.33 4.80
CA THR A 109 40.95 -21.69 4.82
C THR A 109 41.22 -22.41 6.14
N GLU A 110 42.36 -22.13 6.79
CA GLU A 110 42.67 -22.63 8.13
C GLU A 110 41.79 -21.95 9.19
N LEU A 111 41.58 -20.63 9.07
CA LEU A 111 40.70 -19.87 9.95
C LEU A 111 39.25 -20.33 9.85
N GLY A 112 38.75 -20.57 8.62
CA GLY A 112 37.43 -21.13 8.38
C GLY A 112 37.24 -22.52 9.02
N LYS A 113 38.27 -23.38 8.97
CA LYS A 113 38.24 -24.69 9.66
C LYS A 113 38.21 -24.54 11.18
N VAL A 114 38.96 -23.59 11.74
CA VAL A 114 38.95 -23.30 13.18
C VAL A 114 37.57 -22.78 13.60
N LEU A 115 36.94 -21.93 12.78
CA LEU A 115 35.61 -21.37 13.01
C LEU A 115 34.51 -22.45 12.97
N GLU A 116 34.58 -23.36 11.98
CA GLU A 116 33.75 -24.57 11.91
C GLU A 116 33.89 -25.46 13.16
N LYS A 117 35.12 -25.65 13.64
CA LYS A 117 35.41 -26.44 14.85
C LYS A 117 34.81 -25.78 16.10
N LEU A 118 34.88 -24.45 16.19
CA LEU A 118 34.28 -23.68 17.29
C LEU A 118 32.75 -23.73 17.25
N ARG A 119 32.13 -23.60 16.07
CA ARG A 119 30.68 -23.75 15.88
C ARG A 119 30.19 -25.14 16.28
N LYS A 120 30.95 -26.20 15.90
CA LYS A 120 30.62 -27.57 16.30
C LYS A 120 30.76 -27.80 17.80
N SER A 121 31.70 -27.14 18.47
CA SER A 121 31.80 -27.20 19.93
C SER A 121 30.63 -26.54 20.65
N GLU A 122 30.04 -25.49 20.06
CA GLU A 122 28.84 -24.83 20.59
C GLU A 122 27.59 -25.72 20.48
N SER A 123 27.53 -26.58 19.46
CA SER A 123 26.46 -27.59 19.33
C SER A 123 26.62 -28.78 20.30
N GLN A 124 27.76 -28.91 20.99
CA GLN A 124 28.03 -30.03 21.91
C GLN A 124 27.97 -29.64 23.40
N GLU A 125 27.85 -28.36 23.76
CA GLU A 125 27.47 -27.99 25.12
C GLU A 125 25.97 -28.25 25.30
N GLY A 126 25.68 -29.37 25.95
CA GLY A 126 24.36 -29.99 26.03
C GLY A 126 23.28 -29.09 26.63
N GLY A 127 22.37 -28.64 25.78
CA GLY A 127 20.99 -28.40 26.16
C GLY A 127 20.27 -29.74 26.23
N ILE A 128 19.56 -30.00 27.32
CA ILE A 128 18.67 -31.16 27.45
C ILE A 128 17.54 -30.98 26.44
N GLU A 129 17.73 -31.52 25.24
CA GLU A 129 16.75 -31.55 24.18
C GLU A 129 15.73 -32.64 24.52
N LEU A 130 14.76 -32.30 25.38
CA LEU A 130 13.52 -33.09 25.46
C LEU A 130 12.95 -33.18 24.04
N ALA A 131 12.44 -34.36 23.67
CA ALA A 131 11.82 -34.76 22.40
C ALA A 131 10.63 -33.89 21.91
N VAL A 132 10.48 -32.71 22.49
CA VAL A 132 9.60 -31.61 22.11
C VAL A 132 10.05 -30.97 20.79
N GLY A 133 11.36 -30.93 20.49
CA GLY A 133 11.89 -30.39 19.23
C GLY A 133 11.43 -31.19 17.99
N GLU A 134 11.53 -32.52 18.05
CA GLU A 134 11.02 -33.42 16.99
C GLU A 134 9.50 -33.36 16.87
N LEU A 135 8.79 -33.25 18.00
CA LEU A 135 7.33 -33.06 18.02
C LEU A 135 6.92 -31.74 17.36
N PHE A 136 7.61 -30.64 17.64
CA PHE A 136 7.34 -29.36 16.99
C PHE A 136 7.69 -29.36 15.51
N GLN A 137 8.77 -30.02 15.09
CA GLN A 137 9.08 -30.18 13.66
C GLN A 137 8.00 -30.97 12.92
N ASN A 138 7.47 -32.02 13.54
CA ASN A 138 6.39 -32.82 12.96
C ASN A 138 5.06 -32.06 12.94
N ILE A 139 4.77 -31.25 13.97
CA ILE A 139 3.59 -30.37 14.00
C ILE A 139 3.71 -29.27 12.95
N ASP A 140 4.88 -28.67 12.78
CA ASP A 140 5.13 -27.61 11.79
C ASP A 140 5.06 -28.16 10.35
N ALA A 141 5.57 -29.36 10.13
CA ALA A 141 5.41 -30.09 8.87
C ALA A 141 3.94 -30.46 8.58
N ALA A 142 3.14 -30.77 9.61
CA ALA A 142 1.71 -31.06 9.48
C ALA A 142 0.85 -29.80 9.34
N LEU A 143 1.29 -28.66 9.88
CA LEU A 143 0.63 -27.35 9.76
C LEU A 143 0.93 -26.67 8.41
N LYS A 144 2.05 -27.02 7.78
CA LYS A 144 2.33 -26.78 6.35
C LYS A 144 1.37 -27.62 5.49
N LYS A 145 0.10 -27.21 5.44
CA LYS A 145 -0.74 -27.46 4.26
C LYS A 145 0.04 -27.01 3.01
N PRO A 146 -0.16 -27.64 1.84
CA PRO A 146 0.40 -27.13 0.59
C PRO A 146 -0.29 -25.80 0.29
N THR A 147 0.28 -24.73 0.84
CA THR A 147 -0.08 -23.36 0.52
C THR A 147 0.18 -23.20 -0.96
N THR A 148 -0.86 -22.88 -1.70
CA THR A 148 -0.87 -22.47 -3.10
C THR A 148 0.35 -21.59 -3.43
N GLU A 149 1.38 -22.19 -4.01
CA GLU A 149 2.65 -21.55 -4.43
C GLU A 149 2.49 -20.60 -5.64
N SER A 150 1.27 -20.20 -6.00
CA SER A 150 1.02 -19.37 -7.20
C SER A 150 0.87 -17.88 -6.94
N GLU A 151 0.74 -17.42 -5.69
CA GLU A 151 0.48 -16.00 -5.39
C GLU A 151 1.71 -15.19 -4.96
N SER A 152 2.80 -15.82 -4.53
CA SER A 152 3.98 -15.11 -3.99
C SER A 152 4.92 -14.50 -5.05
N LYS A 153 4.80 -14.87 -6.34
CA LYS A 153 5.66 -14.28 -7.40
C LYS A 153 5.20 -12.90 -7.87
N LYS A 154 3.90 -12.61 -7.79
CA LYS A 154 3.32 -11.32 -8.17
C LYS A 154 3.77 -10.13 -7.30
N PRO A 155 3.84 -10.22 -5.95
CA PRO A 155 4.25 -9.09 -5.13
C PRO A 155 5.70 -8.66 -5.36
N ASP A 156 6.61 -9.60 -5.64
CA ASP A 156 8.00 -9.29 -5.93
C ASP A 156 8.18 -8.56 -7.26
N GLU A 157 7.41 -8.92 -8.29
CA GLU A 157 7.39 -8.20 -9.58
C GLU A 157 6.83 -6.79 -9.43
N VAL A 158 5.76 -6.61 -8.64
CA VAL A 158 5.20 -5.28 -8.34
C VAL A 158 6.22 -4.43 -7.58
N LEU A 159 6.91 -4.98 -6.59
CA LEU A 159 7.95 -4.27 -5.84
C LEU A 159 9.11 -3.84 -6.75
N GLN A 160 9.51 -4.68 -7.71
CA GLN A 160 10.54 -4.32 -8.70
C GLN A 160 10.07 -3.19 -9.62
N LEU A 161 8.80 -3.23 -10.07
CA LEU A 161 8.22 -2.16 -10.88
C LEU A 161 8.13 -0.85 -10.11
N GLU A 162 7.71 -0.89 -8.84
CA GLU A 162 7.67 0.28 -7.95
C GLU A 162 9.06 0.89 -7.75
N LYS A 163 10.08 0.08 -7.49
CA LYS A 163 11.47 0.56 -7.40
C LYS A 163 11.92 1.25 -8.69
N ARG A 164 11.61 0.65 -9.84
CA ARG A 164 11.94 1.23 -11.14
C ARG A 164 11.18 2.52 -11.42
N ILE A 165 9.91 2.61 -11.01
CA ILE A 165 9.12 3.84 -11.10
C ILE A 165 9.72 4.92 -10.22
N ALA A 166 10.10 4.60 -8.98
CA ALA A 166 10.76 5.55 -8.07
C ALA A 166 12.10 6.07 -8.63
N GLU A 167 12.91 5.20 -9.25
CA GLU A 167 14.14 5.62 -9.94
C GLU A 167 13.85 6.56 -11.12
N LEU A 168 12.79 6.29 -11.90
CA LEU A 168 12.37 7.15 -13.01
C LEU A 168 11.79 8.49 -12.52
N GLU A 169 11.04 8.49 -11.43
CA GLU A 169 10.51 9.70 -10.80
C GLU A 169 11.63 10.56 -10.21
N GLN A 170 12.63 9.94 -9.58
CA GLN A 170 13.81 10.64 -9.09
C GLN A 170 14.62 11.27 -10.23
N LEU A 171 14.76 10.56 -11.37
CA LEU A 171 15.48 11.07 -12.54
C LEU A 171 14.72 12.22 -13.25
N VAL A 172 13.39 12.14 -13.31
CA VAL A 172 12.52 13.15 -13.92
C VAL A 172 12.34 14.37 -12.99
N GLY A 173 12.43 14.16 -11.68
CA GLY A 173 12.21 15.16 -10.65
C GLY A 173 10.72 15.41 -10.41
N THR A 174 10.35 15.57 -9.15
CA THR A 174 9.00 15.99 -8.74
C THR A 174 8.90 17.51 -8.84
N ALA A 175 8.89 18.05 -10.07
CA ALA A 175 8.61 19.47 -10.26
C ALA A 175 7.14 19.74 -9.86
N GLU A 176 6.92 20.61 -8.86
CA GLU A 176 5.60 21.03 -8.38
C GLU A 176 4.74 21.64 -9.49
N GLU A 177 5.39 22.26 -10.47
CA GLU A 177 4.80 22.66 -11.76
C GLU A 177 5.46 21.87 -12.89
N PRO A 178 4.82 20.79 -13.39
CA PRO A 178 5.38 20.05 -14.50
C PRO A 178 5.34 20.95 -15.75
N PRO A 179 6.47 21.12 -16.47
CA PRO A 179 6.40 21.72 -17.80
C PRO A 179 5.45 20.89 -18.66
N THR A 180 4.67 21.56 -19.52
CA THR A 180 3.62 20.99 -20.38
C THR A 180 4.05 19.76 -21.21
N SER A 181 5.36 19.48 -21.31
CA SER A 181 5.97 18.19 -21.64
C SER A 181 7.50 18.29 -21.52
N LEU A 182 8.19 17.31 -20.93
CA LEU A 182 9.67 17.23 -20.95
C LEU A 182 10.23 17.26 -22.38
N ARG A 183 9.49 16.69 -23.35
CA ARG A 183 9.89 16.72 -24.76
C ARG A 183 9.86 18.14 -25.32
N ASN A 184 8.89 18.96 -24.92
CA ASN A 184 8.84 20.36 -25.34
C ASN A 184 10.01 21.16 -24.73
N ALA A 185 10.34 20.90 -23.46
CA ALA A 185 11.50 21.51 -22.81
C ALA A 185 12.81 21.11 -23.50
N ILE A 186 13.00 19.83 -23.81
CA ILE A 186 14.16 19.32 -24.55
C ILE A 186 14.19 19.89 -25.96
N ASN A 187 13.09 19.89 -26.71
CA ASN A 187 13.05 20.46 -28.05
C ASN A 187 13.35 21.96 -28.06
N ASN A 188 12.85 22.71 -27.07
CA ASN A 188 13.19 24.11 -26.91
C ASN A 188 14.67 24.31 -26.54
N ALA A 189 15.22 23.48 -25.67
CA ALA A 189 16.64 23.50 -25.33
C ALA A 189 17.50 23.16 -26.56
N THR A 190 17.16 22.10 -27.31
CA THR A 190 17.81 21.71 -28.55
C THR A 190 17.73 22.82 -29.59
N ARG A 191 16.58 23.48 -29.74
CA ARG A 191 16.44 24.63 -30.64
C ARG A 191 17.30 25.82 -30.18
N ARG A 192 17.35 26.11 -28.88
CA ARG A 192 18.21 27.16 -28.33
C ARG A 192 19.69 26.82 -28.53
N VAL A 193 20.07 25.57 -28.31
CA VAL A 193 21.43 25.08 -28.54
C VAL A 193 21.77 25.10 -30.03
N SER A 194 20.85 24.74 -30.93
CA SER A 194 21.08 24.83 -32.36
C SER A 194 21.20 26.29 -32.81
N VAL A 195 20.45 27.21 -32.22
CA VAL A 195 20.60 28.66 -32.48
C VAL A 195 21.95 29.18 -31.94
N LEU A 196 22.44 28.65 -30.83
CA LEU A 196 23.75 29.01 -30.30
C LEU A 196 24.91 28.37 -31.09
N TYR A 197 24.67 27.26 -31.77
CA TYR A 197 25.68 26.52 -32.52
C TYR A 197 25.70 26.90 -34.01
N ASP A 198 24.55 27.14 -34.63
CA ASP A 198 24.38 27.76 -35.96
C ASP A 198 24.42 29.29 -35.86
N HIS A 199 25.65 29.76 -35.71
CA HIS A 199 26.24 31.01 -36.21
C HIS A 199 25.25 32.06 -36.79
N GLU A 200 25.22 33.22 -36.11
CA GLU A 200 24.52 34.49 -36.39
C GLU A 200 24.40 34.89 -37.87
N PHE A 201 25.27 34.38 -38.74
CA PHE A 201 25.32 34.62 -40.18
C PHE A 201 24.14 34.03 -40.96
N GLU A 202 23.59 32.87 -40.58
CA GLU A 202 22.41 32.31 -41.26
C GLU A 202 21.11 32.99 -40.81
N LEU A 203 21.05 33.45 -39.55
CA LEU A 203 19.89 34.18 -39.03
C LEU A 203 19.70 35.54 -39.72
N ASP A 204 20.78 36.25 -40.02
CA ASP A 204 20.67 37.52 -40.75
C ASP A 204 20.20 37.32 -42.19
N LYS A 205 20.65 36.26 -42.87
CA LYS A 205 20.16 35.88 -44.20
C LYS A 205 18.67 35.49 -44.17
N VAL A 206 18.27 34.66 -43.21
CA VAL A 206 16.86 34.28 -43.02
C VAL A 206 16.00 35.49 -42.65
N LYS A 207 16.54 36.44 -41.87
CA LYS A 207 15.86 37.69 -41.51
C LYS A 207 15.67 38.62 -42.71
N GLU A 208 16.64 38.68 -43.62
CA GLU A 208 16.48 39.38 -44.90
C GLU A 208 15.42 38.72 -45.79
N GLU A 209 15.41 37.38 -45.88
CA GLU A 209 14.38 36.64 -46.61
C GLU A 209 12.98 36.81 -45.98
N ILE A 210 12.86 36.79 -44.65
CA ILE A 210 11.61 37.08 -43.93
C ILE A 210 11.14 38.52 -44.18
N ARG A 211 12.06 39.50 -44.20
CA ARG A 211 11.70 40.89 -44.54
C ARG A 211 11.23 41.01 -45.98
N SER A 212 11.86 40.31 -46.92
CA SER A 212 11.41 40.25 -48.31
C SER A 212 10.03 39.64 -48.41
N LEU A 213 9.81 38.49 -47.77
CA LEU A 213 8.53 37.79 -47.78
C LEU A 213 7.43 38.61 -47.09
N SER A 214 7.73 39.29 -45.99
CA SER A 214 6.79 40.18 -45.31
C SER A 214 6.40 41.36 -46.21
N LYS A 215 7.36 41.91 -46.96
CA LYS A 215 7.10 42.97 -47.95
C LYS A 215 6.26 42.45 -49.12
N GLU A 216 6.53 41.24 -49.59
CA GLU A 216 5.72 40.58 -50.63
C GLU A 216 4.31 40.27 -50.15
N MET A 217 4.14 39.86 -48.89
CA MET A 217 2.83 39.62 -48.27
C MET A 217 2.06 40.92 -48.07
N GLU A 218 2.72 42.00 -47.66
CA GLU A 218 2.13 43.34 -47.58
C GLU A 218 1.70 43.84 -48.98
N ASN A 219 2.54 43.61 -49.99
CA ASN A 219 2.20 43.90 -51.39
C ASN A 219 1.02 43.05 -51.88
N PHE A 220 0.92 41.78 -51.47
CA PHE A 220 -0.21 40.93 -51.84
C PHE A 220 -1.49 41.33 -51.11
N ALA A 221 -1.41 41.69 -49.83
CA ALA A 221 -2.56 42.16 -49.06
C ALA A 221 -3.07 43.53 -49.57
N THR A 222 -2.16 44.42 -49.93
CA THR A 222 -2.51 45.70 -50.58
C THR A 222 -3.05 45.47 -51.99
N ALA A 223 -2.46 44.58 -52.80
CA ALA A 223 -2.99 44.20 -54.10
C ALA A 223 -4.38 43.55 -54.01
N LYS A 224 -4.63 42.71 -53.00
CA LYS A 224 -5.95 42.11 -52.73
C LYS A 224 -6.97 43.19 -52.34
N ARG A 225 -6.60 44.13 -51.46
CA ARG A 225 -7.46 45.29 -51.13
C ARG A 225 -7.73 46.17 -52.35
N VAL A 226 -6.72 46.47 -53.17
CA VAL A 226 -6.86 47.31 -54.36
C VAL A 226 -7.69 46.60 -55.42
N ALA A 227 -7.51 45.29 -55.62
CA ALA A 227 -8.35 44.49 -56.53
C ALA A 227 -9.81 44.43 -56.04
N GLN A 228 -10.04 44.35 -54.73
CA GLN A 228 -11.36 44.39 -54.12
C GLN A 228 -12.04 45.76 -54.28
N VAL A 229 -11.27 46.85 -54.16
CA VAL A 229 -11.75 48.23 -54.41
C VAL A 229 -11.99 48.48 -55.91
N ALA A 230 -11.14 47.95 -56.80
CA ALA A 230 -11.27 48.07 -58.24
C ALA A 230 -12.40 47.21 -58.83
N SER A 231 -12.83 46.16 -58.14
CA SER A 231 -13.94 45.29 -58.54
C SER A 231 -15.33 45.92 -58.30
N GLY A 232 -15.40 47.12 -57.71
CA GLY A 232 -16.60 47.97 -57.74
C GLY A 232 -17.89 47.38 -57.15
N SER A 233 -17.80 46.36 -56.28
CA SER A 233 -18.97 45.79 -55.59
C SER A 233 -19.19 46.54 -54.27
N ASP A 234 -20.16 47.45 -54.27
CA ASP A 234 -20.69 48.15 -53.08
C ASP A 234 -21.77 47.31 -52.35
N GLU A 235 -21.64 45.98 -52.39
CA GLU A 235 -22.42 45.12 -51.50
C GLU A 235 -21.67 45.01 -50.17
N PRO A 236 -22.33 45.28 -49.02
CA PRO A 236 -21.72 45.01 -47.74
C PRO A 236 -21.44 43.51 -47.74
N VAL A 237 -20.17 43.17 -47.62
CA VAL A 237 -19.72 41.81 -47.37
C VAL A 237 -20.60 41.30 -46.23
N ALA A 238 -21.59 40.46 -46.56
CA ALA A 238 -22.13 39.52 -45.60
C ALA A 238 -20.90 38.71 -45.20
N LEU A 239 -20.28 39.18 -44.12
CA LEU A 239 -19.12 38.58 -43.49
C LEU A 239 -19.44 37.10 -43.47
N GLN A 240 -18.64 36.31 -44.19
CA GLN A 240 -18.62 34.87 -44.05
C GLN A 240 -18.10 34.56 -42.63
N VAL A 241 -18.92 34.87 -41.63
CA VAL A 241 -18.77 34.43 -40.23
C VAL A 241 -18.98 32.90 -40.16
N ASP A 242 -19.32 32.24 -41.26
CA ASP A 242 -19.96 30.93 -41.20
C ASP A 242 -19.06 29.70 -41.36
N PHE A 243 -17.81 29.82 -41.77
CA PHE A 243 -16.90 28.66 -41.83
C PHE A 243 -15.57 28.93 -41.17
N GLU A 244 -14.86 30.01 -41.52
CA GLU A 244 -13.53 30.29 -40.93
C GLU A 244 -13.59 30.48 -39.41
N HIS A 245 -14.63 31.16 -38.90
CA HIS A 245 -14.82 31.30 -37.44
C HIS A 245 -15.20 29.98 -36.76
N LYS A 246 -16.00 29.12 -37.42
CA LYS A 246 -16.35 27.79 -36.89
C LYS A 246 -15.15 26.85 -36.91
N VAL A 247 -14.32 26.93 -37.95
CA VAL A 247 -13.07 26.17 -38.06
C VAL A 247 -12.04 26.68 -37.06
N ALA A 248 -11.91 27.99 -36.88
CA ALA A 248 -11.06 28.58 -35.84
C ALA A 248 -11.52 28.14 -34.44
N ALA A 249 -12.81 28.22 -34.15
CA ALA A 249 -13.37 27.74 -32.88
C ALA A 249 -13.17 26.21 -32.66
N LEU A 250 -13.21 25.41 -33.72
CA LEU A 250 -12.87 23.97 -33.64
C LEU A 250 -11.38 23.75 -33.44
N TYR A 251 -10.54 24.56 -34.08
CA TYR A 251 -9.09 24.51 -33.94
C TYR A 251 -8.65 24.92 -32.53
N ASP A 252 -9.34 25.89 -31.92
CA ASP A 252 -9.12 26.30 -30.54
C ASP A 252 -9.48 25.19 -29.54
N ARG A 253 -10.47 24.36 -29.87
CA ARG A 253 -10.90 23.21 -29.04
C ARG A 253 -10.11 21.92 -29.31
N LEU A 254 -9.37 21.85 -30.41
CA LEU A 254 -8.62 20.66 -30.81
C LEU A 254 -7.54 20.26 -29.77
N PRO A 255 -6.75 21.19 -29.18
CA PRO A 255 -5.79 20.85 -28.14
C PRO A 255 -6.43 20.23 -26.89
N GLU A 256 -7.64 20.68 -26.53
CA GLU A 256 -8.39 20.10 -25.43
C GLU A 256 -8.84 18.69 -25.77
N PHE A 257 -9.35 18.48 -26.99
CA PHE A 257 -9.73 17.15 -27.47
C PHE A 257 -8.54 16.19 -27.55
N ASP A 258 -7.37 16.65 -28.00
CA ASP A 258 -6.15 15.84 -28.05
C ASP A 258 -5.68 15.44 -26.64
N LYS A 259 -5.74 16.36 -25.67
CA LYS A 259 -5.45 16.07 -24.27
C LYS A 259 -6.42 15.02 -23.72
N VAL A 260 -7.72 15.18 -23.94
CA VAL A 260 -8.75 14.21 -23.52
C VAL A 260 -8.54 12.86 -24.22
N ASN A 261 -8.29 12.85 -25.53
CA ASN A 261 -8.09 11.63 -26.30
C ASN A 261 -6.84 10.85 -25.84
N SER A 262 -5.79 11.54 -25.39
CA SER A 262 -4.61 10.89 -24.79
C SER A 262 -4.89 10.24 -23.42
N THR A 263 -5.88 10.76 -22.67
CA THR A 263 -6.17 10.33 -21.29
C THR A 263 -7.33 9.34 -21.19
N VAL A 264 -8.27 9.37 -22.14
CA VAL A 264 -9.44 8.47 -22.19
C VAL A 264 -9.04 6.98 -22.19
N PRO A 265 -8.04 6.50 -22.96
CA PRO A 265 -7.62 5.10 -22.90
C PRO A 265 -7.10 4.68 -21.53
N LEU A 266 -6.38 5.57 -20.83
CA LEU A 266 -5.90 5.35 -19.47
C LEU A 266 -7.07 5.25 -18.49
N MET A 267 -8.05 6.16 -18.61
CA MET A 267 -9.26 6.12 -17.79
C MET A 267 -10.10 4.87 -18.04
N LEU A 268 -10.21 4.42 -19.30
CA LEU A 268 -10.91 3.18 -19.65
C LEU A 268 -10.24 1.96 -19.04
N ASN A 269 -8.90 1.89 -19.07
CA ASN A 269 -8.15 0.81 -18.43
C ASN A 269 -8.34 0.81 -16.90
N ARG A 270 -8.32 2.00 -16.27
CA ARG A 270 -8.63 2.14 -14.84
C ARG A 270 -10.07 1.71 -14.53
N LEU A 271 -11.02 2.09 -15.36
CA LEU A 271 -12.43 1.75 -15.19
C LEU A 271 -12.67 0.25 -15.39
N LYS A 272 -11.95 -0.40 -16.30
CA LYS A 272 -11.96 -1.87 -16.47
C LYS A 272 -11.38 -2.58 -15.25
N SER A 273 -10.29 -2.07 -14.70
CA SER A 273 -9.68 -2.60 -13.46
C SER A 273 -10.62 -2.41 -12.27
N LEU A 274 -11.22 -1.23 -12.16
CA LEU A 274 -12.20 -0.91 -11.12
C LEU A 274 -13.49 -1.73 -11.26
N HIS A 275 -13.94 -1.99 -12.48
CA HIS A 275 -15.08 -2.87 -12.75
C HIS A 275 -14.81 -4.29 -12.26
N HIS A 276 -13.60 -4.81 -12.46
CA HIS A 276 -13.20 -6.10 -11.92
C HIS A 276 -13.29 -6.12 -10.38
N VAL A 277 -12.75 -5.10 -9.72
CA VAL A 277 -12.84 -4.93 -8.25
C VAL A 277 -14.29 -4.82 -7.77
N HIS A 278 -15.14 -4.05 -8.47
CA HIS A 278 -16.56 -3.96 -8.13
C HIS A 278 -17.30 -5.28 -8.33
N SER A 279 -17.00 -6.03 -9.38
CA SER A 279 -17.59 -7.35 -9.61
C SER A 279 -17.20 -8.33 -8.50
N GLU A 280 -15.93 -8.31 -8.08
CA GLU A 280 -15.44 -9.13 -6.96
C GLU A 280 -16.10 -8.71 -5.64
N SER A 281 -16.23 -7.41 -5.39
CA SER A 281 -16.97 -6.87 -4.24
C SER A 281 -18.44 -7.33 -4.24
N GLY A 282 -19.10 -7.33 -5.40
CA GLY A 282 -20.45 -7.88 -5.58
C GLY A 282 -20.54 -9.36 -5.18
N HIS A 283 -19.61 -10.19 -5.66
CA HIS A 283 -19.55 -11.61 -5.27
C HIS A 283 -19.24 -11.81 -3.79
N ALA A 284 -18.40 -10.97 -3.18
CA ALA A 284 -18.15 -11.03 -1.75
C ALA A 284 -19.42 -10.72 -0.94
N VAL A 285 -20.21 -9.72 -1.36
CA VAL A 285 -21.51 -9.40 -0.72
C VAL A 285 -22.49 -10.57 -0.86
N GLU A 286 -22.59 -11.19 -2.04
CA GLU A 286 -23.41 -12.38 -2.26
C GLU A 286 -22.97 -13.55 -1.36
N CYS A 287 -21.66 -13.79 -1.25
CA CYS A 287 -21.10 -14.83 -0.39
C CYS A 287 -21.42 -14.59 1.09
N VAL A 288 -21.27 -13.34 1.56
CA VAL A 288 -21.63 -12.95 2.94
C VAL A 288 -23.13 -13.14 3.18
N SER A 289 -23.99 -12.79 2.22
CA SER A 289 -25.44 -13.02 2.34
C SER A 289 -25.78 -14.52 2.40
N ALA A 290 -25.10 -15.35 1.62
CA ALA A 290 -25.28 -16.80 1.69
C ALA A 290 -24.81 -17.39 3.03
N LEU A 291 -23.68 -16.88 3.56
CA LEU A 291 -23.19 -17.25 4.89
C LEU A 291 -24.14 -16.82 6.00
N ASP A 292 -24.71 -15.62 5.94
CA ASP A 292 -25.69 -15.14 6.91
C ASP A 292 -26.94 -16.03 6.93
N LYS A 293 -27.42 -16.42 5.74
CA LYS A 293 -28.53 -17.37 5.62
C LYS A 293 -28.18 -18.73 6.24
N MET A 294 -27.00 -19.27 5.95
CA MET A 294 -26.53 -20.55 6.53
C MET A 294 -26.38 -20.47 8.05
N LEU A 295 -25.88 -19.35 8.59
CA LEU A 295 -25.76 -19.11 10.02
C LEU A 295 -27.14 -19.04 10.69
N SER A 296 -28.10 -18.39 10.04
CA SER A 296 -29.49 -18.30 10.49
C SER A 296 -30.16 -19.69 10.52
N GLU A 297 -29.96 -20.50 9.48
CA GLU A 297 -30.42 -21.90 9.44
C GLU A 297 -29.77 -22.75 10.54
N MET A 298 -28.45 -22.63 10.74
CA MET A 298 -27.73 -23.33 11.80
C MET A 298 -28.22 -22.92 13.20
N SER A 299 -28.52 -21.64 13.41
CA SER A 299 -29.10 -21.13 14.65
C SER A 299 -30.50 -21.72 14.91
N LEU A 300 -31.32 -21.83 13.87
CA LEU A 300 -32.63 -22.48 13.96
C LEU A 300 -32.48 -23.97 14.30
N ASP A 301 -31.56 -24.66 13.65
CA ASP A 301 -31.32 -26.08 13.92
C ASP A 301 -30.79 -26.29 15.33
N MET A 302 -29.88 -25.45 15.83
CA MET A 302 -29.41 -25.50 17.22
C MET A 302 -30.57 -25.42 18.22
N LYS A 303 -31.54 -24.52 17.98
CA LYS A 303 -32.75 -24.45 18.82
C LYS A 303 -33.58 -25.74 18.77
N LYS A 304 -33.71 -26.38 17.60
CA LYS A 304 -34.40 -27.68 17.50
C LYS A 304 -33.64 -28.79 18.22
N TRP A 305 -32.30 -28.76 18.19
CA TRP A 305 -31.47 -29.70 18.96
C TRP A 305 -31.66 -29.51 20.45
N ASP A 306 -31.70 -28.26 20.94
CA ASP A 306 -31.99 -27.96 22.35
C ASP A 306 -33.38 -28.47 22.76
N GLU A 307 -34.41 -28.22 21.95
CA GLU A 307 -35.78 -28.73 22.20
C GLU A 307 -35.84 -30.26 22.19
N ALA A 308 -35.09 -30.91 21.30
CA ALA A 308 -35.01 -32.36 21.23
C ALA A 308 -34.30 -32.95 22.45
N ILE A 309 -33.21 -32.33 22.91
CA ILE A 309 -32.47 -32.70 24.13
C ILE A 309 -33.37 -32.54 25.35
N ASP A 310 -34.08 -31.42 25.48
CA ASP A 310 -35.04 -31.17 26.56
C ASP A 310 -36.15 -32.22 26.60
N LYS A 311 -36.63 -32.66 25.42
CA LYS A 311 -37.64 -33.71 25.32
C LYS A 311 -37.09 -35.08 25.75
N VAL A 312 -35.84 -35.38 25.39
CA VAL A 312 -35.16 -36.60 25.80
C VAL A 312 -34.93 -36.60 27.32
N ASP A 313 -34.47 -35.49 27.89
CA ASP A 313 -34.26 -35.36 29.34
C ASP A 313 -35.57 -35.55 30.13
N LYS A 314 -36.67 -34.91 29.67
CA LYS A 314 -38.01 -35.14 30.21
C LYS A 314 -38.48 -36.60 30.08
N SER A 315 -38.16 -37.26 28.97
CA SER A 315 -38.50 -38.67 28.78
C SER A 315 -37.69 -39.59 29.71
N ILE A 316 -36.40 -39.30 29.92
CA ILE A 316 -35.52 -40.08 30.81
C ILE A 316 -36.00 -39.93 32.25
N THR A 317 -36.27 -38.70 32.71
CA THR A 317 -36.76 -38.45 34.08
C THR A 317 -38.11 -39.12 34.32
N GLN A 318 -39.03 -39.10 33.35
CA GLN A 318 -40.30 -39.83 33.43
C GLN A 318 -40.09 -41.35 33.48
N GLN A 319 -39.21 -41.91 32.65
CA GLN A 319 -38.89 -43.33 32.67
C GLN A 319 -38.24 -43.75 33.99
N GLN A 320 -37.37 -42.90 34.56
CA GLN A 320 -36.74 -43.15 35.84
C GLN A 320 -37.78 -43.18 36.98
N ALA A 321 -38.69 -42.20 37.02
CA ALA A 321 -39.79 -42.19 37.99
C ALA A 321 -40.70 -43.43 37.85
N ALA A 322 -41.00 -43.83 36.61
CA ALA A 322 -41.77 -45.05 36.34
C ALA A 322 -41.02 -46.31 36.79
N PHE A 323 -39.70 -46.37 36.58
CA PHE A 323 -38.85 -47.48 37.02
C PHE A 323 -38.78 -47.57 38.55
N GLU A 324 -38.61 -46.46 39.25
CA GLU A 324 -38.63 -46.41 40.73
C GLU A 324 -39.98 -46.89 41.29
N SER A 325 -41.09 -46.43 40.71
CA SER A 325 -42.43 -46.89 41.09
C SER A 325 -42.61 -48.40 40.85
N ASN A 326 -42.16 -48.90 39.70
CA ASN A 326 -42.21 -50.32 39.38
C ASN A 326 -41.31 -51.16 40.31
N ALA A 327 -40.13 -50.67 40.68
CA ALA A 327 -39.23 -51.32 41.62
C ALA A 327 -39.89 -51.45 43.00
N VAL A 328 -40.51 -50.38 43.53
CA VAL A 328 -41.26 -50.43 44.80
C VAL A 328 -42.41 -51.44 44.75
N VAL A 329 -43.12 -51.53 43.63
CA VAL A 329 -44.19 -52.54 43.45
C VAL A 329 -43.60 -53.95 43.41
N PHE A 330 -42.46 -54.15 42.76
CA PHE A 330 -41.78 -55.43 42.68
C PHE A 330 -41.26 -55.88 44.06
N ASP A 331 -40.63 -54.98 44.83
CA ASP A 331 -40.17 -55.25 46.19
C ASP A 331 -41.33 -55.69 47.09
N LYS A 332 -42.46 -54.96 47.06
CA LYS A 332 -43.66 -55.35 47.81
C LYS A 332 -44.18 -56.74 47.42
N LYS A 333 -44.15 -57.08 46.12
CA LYS A 333 -44.56 -58.41 45.64
C LYS A 333 -43.58 -59.49 46.08
N MET A 334 -42.27 -59.20 46.08
CA MET A 334 -41.22 -60.10 46.53
C MET A 334 -41.34 -60.36 48.04
N ASP A 335 -41.54 -59.33 48.84
CA ASP A 335 -41.78 -59.45 50.29
C ASP A 335 -43.03 -60.29 50.59
N ALA A 336 -44.13 -60.07 49.85
CA ALA A 336 -45.34 -60.88 49.99
C ALA A 336 -45.13 -62.36 49.61
N LEU A 337 -44.29 -62.63 48.61
CA LEU A 337 -43.90 -64.00 48.24
C LEU A 337 -43.02 -64.64 49.33
N LEU A 338 -42.03 -63.91 49.86
CA LEU A 338 -41.18 -64.37 50.95
C LEU A 338 -41.99 -64.67 52.21
N GLU A 339 -42.98 -63.83 52.56
CA GLU A 339 -43.93 -64.12 53.64
C GLU A 339 -44.71 -65.41 53.38
N ARG A 340 -45.21 -65.61 52.16
CA ARG A 340 -45.94 -66.83 51.79
C ARG A 340 -45.07 -68.08 51.92
N ILE A 341 -43.82 -68.01 51.47
CA ILE A 341 -42.85 -69.10 51.61
C ILE A 341 -42.59 -69.40 53.10
N LYS A 342 -42.32 -68.38 53.91
CA LYS A 342 -42.15 -68.54 55.37
C LYS A 342 -43.37 -69.19 56.03
N LYS A 343 -44.58 -68.77 55.66
CA LYS A 343 -45.82 -69.39 56.15
C LYS A 343 -45.94 -70.87 55.75
N GLN A 344 -45.54 -71.23 54.53
CA GLN A 344 -45.55 -72.63 54.09
C GLN A 344 -44.46 -73.48 54.74
N GLU A 345 -43.28 -72.92 55.00
CA GLU A 345 -42.22 -73.61 55.74
C GLU A 345 -42.59 -73.83 57.22
N ALA A 346 -43.25 -72.85 57.85
CA ALA A 346 -43.77 -72.99 59.21
C ALA A 346 -44.91 -74.02 59.32
N ALA A 347 -45.71 -74.21 58.26
CA ALA A 347 -46.76 -75.22 58.21
C ALA A 347 -46.25 -76.64 57.90
N ARG A 348 -44.97 -76.78 57.53
CA ARG A 348 -44.31 -78.06 57.22
C ARG A 348 -43.45 -78.62 58.36
N ARG A 349 -43.26 -77.85 59.45
CA ARG A 349 -42.68 -78.31 60.71
C ARG A 349 -43.79 -78.58 61.71
#